data_AF-A0A504JMH1-F1
#
_entry.id   AF-A0A504JMH1-F1
#
_cell.length_a   1.000
_cell.length_b   1.000
_cell.length_c   1.000
_cell.angle_alpha   90.00
_cell.angle_beta   90.00
_cell.angle_gamma   90.00
#
_symmetry.space_group_name_H-M   'P 1'
#
loop_
_entity.id
_entity.type
_entity.pdbx_description
1 polymer ?
#
loop_
_entity_poly.entity_id
_entity_poly.type
_entity_poly.pdbx_seq_one_letter_code
_entity_poly.pdbx_strand_id
1 'polypeptide(L)'
;MKKIFVLLFSTTLLFTACSDDDDFIDTDTIARTFEIDNVDFVSNDGLDARVTIPVPNTIEVFEQDVPLVYVVDPVATADTGSEVWEQLPATYFLDGGLTVQYRPTFIFDAQRGIFDIIVTLESNDFVAVPNTFTQNQIFRIVIIPSDFAAQNPNIDLSNLDQVQSALNLEF
;
A
#
# COMPACT_ATOMS: atom_id res chain seq x y z
N MET A 1 30.82 -26.47 -51.49
CA MET A 1 29.42 -26.09 -51.19
C MET A 1 28.87 -26.75 -49.91
N LYS A 2 29.14 -28.03 -49.61
CA LYS A 2 28.65 -28.69 -48.37
C LYS A 2 29.16 -28.09 -47.03
N LYS A 3 30.33 -27.46 -47.00
CA LYS A 3 30.92 -26.89 -45.77
C LYS A 3 30.36 -25.51 -45.40
N ILE A 4 29.79 -24.77 -46.36
CA ILE A 4 29.17 -23.45 -46.11
C ILE A 4 27.80 -23.61 -45.43
N PHE A 5 27.07 -24.67 -45.77
CA PHE A 5 25.74 -24.96 -45.22
C PHE A 5 25.79 -25.33 -43.74
N VAL A 6 26.87 -26.00 -43.29
CA VAL A 6 27.08 -26.35 -41.88
C VAL A 6 27.40 -25.12 -41.04
N LEU A 7 28.15 -24.16 -41.60
CA LEU A 7 28.47 -22.92 -40.91
C LEU A 7 27.23 -22.04 -40.70
N LEU A 8 26.36 -21.97 -41.72
CA LEU A 8 25.13 -21.16 -41.68
C LEU A 8 24.09 -21.71 -40.69
N PHE A 9 24.02 -23.03 -40.51
CA PHE A 9 23.11 -23.68 -39.56
C PHE A 9 23.58 -23.57 -38.11
N SER A 10 24.89 -23.52 -37.88
CA SER A 10 25.45 -23.36 -36.53
C SER A 10 25.33 -21.93 -35.99
N THR A 11 25.17 -20.94 -36.87
CA THR A 11 24.99 -19.53 -36.48
C THR A 11 23.54 -19.20 -36.11
N THR A 12 22.54 -19.95 -36.61
CA THR A 12 21.12 -19.73 -36.30
C THR A 12 20.69 -20.24 -34.91
N LEU A 13 21.47 -21.11 -34.25
CA LEU A 13 21.20 -21.55 -32.88
C LEU A 13 21.69 -20.56 -31.79
N LEU A 14 22.45 -19.52 -32.16
CA LEU A 14 22.98 -18.55 -31.20
C LEU A 14 22.11 -17.28 -31.06
N PHE A 15 21.01 -17.18 -31.82
CA PHE A 15 20.10 -16.04 -31.78
C PHE A 15 18.73 -16.35 -31.17
N THR A 16 18.54 -17.53 -30.55
CA THR A 16 17.47 -17.70 -29.55
C THR A 16 17.95 -17.09 -28.24
N ALA A 17 18.18 -15.77 -28.26
CA ALA A 17 18.33 -14.99 -27.04
C ALA A 17 16.99 -15.03 -26.30
N CYS A 18 17.05 -15.21 -24.98
CA CYS A 18 15.94 -15.40 -24.06
C CYS A 18 14.73 -14.52 -24.44
N SER A 19 13.60 -15.16 -24.76
CA SER A 19 12.34 -14.58 -24.34
C SER A 19 12.24 -14.88 -22.85
N ASP A 20 12.52 -13.88 -22.00
CA ASP A 20 12.00 -13.93 -20.64
C ASP A 20 10.49 -13.81 -20.80
N ASP A 21 9.81 -14.96 -20.77
CA ASP A 21 8.34 -15.08 -20.74
C ASP A 21 7.81 -14.79 -19.31
N ASP A 22 8.50 -13.94 -18.55
CA ASP A 22 8.15 -13.56 -17.19
C ASP A 22 7.21 -12.35 -17.21
N ASP A 23 6.07 -12.50 -17.89
CA ASP A 23 4.94 -11.57 -17.78
C ASP A 23 4.09 -11.84 -16.51
N PHE A 24 4.54 -12.76 -15.63
CA PHE A 24 3.88 -13.02 -14.35
C PHE A 24 4.24 -11.94 -13.33
N ILE A 25 3.36 -10.95 -13.18
CA ILE A 25 3.43 -9.98 -12.09
C ILE A 25 2.92 -10.68 -10.82
N ASP A 26 3.82 -10.92 -9.86
CA ASP A 26 3.45 -11.33 -8.50
C ASP A 26 2.66 -10.22 -7.81
N THR A 27 1.39 -10.51 -7.51
CA THR A 27 0.46 -9.62 -6.82
C THR A 27 0.16 -10.06 -5.38
N ASP A 28 0.56 -11.26 -4.99
CA ASP A 28 0.18 -11.89 -3.72
C ASP A 28 1.31 -11.91 -2.69
N THR A 29 2.52 -11.51 -3.07
CA THR A 29 3.65 -11.44 -2.14
C THR A 29 4.38 -10.09 -2.11
N ILE A 30 4.16 -9.22 -3.10
CA ILE A 30 4.77 -7.88 -3.13
C ILE A 30 3.77 -6.82 -2.66
N ALA A 31 4.14 -6.09 -1.61
CA ALA A 31 3.33 -4.97 -1.11
C ALA A 31 3.13 -3.88 -2.17
N ARG A 32 1.91 -3.35 -2.26
CA ARG A 32 1.52 -2.31 -3.21
C ARG A 32 1.24 -1.02 -2.48
N THR A 33 1.82 0.08 -2.94
CA THR A 33 1.66 1.41 -2.35
C THR A 33 0.90 2.33 -3.31
N PHE A 34 -0.03 3.12 -2.77
CA PHE A 34 -0.64 4.23 -3.48
C PHE A 34 -0.82 5.43 -2.54
N GLU A 35 -0.97 6.61 -3.15
CA GLU A 35 -1.18 7.86 -2.44
C GLU A 35 -2.48 8.51 -2.92
N ILE A 36 -3.12 9.25 -2.03
CA ILE A 36 -4.26 10.11 -2.33
C ILE A 36 -4.02 11.48 -1.71
N ASP A 37 -4.21 12.52 -2.51
CA ASP A 37 -4.07 13.91 -2.10
C ASP A 37 -5.43 14.62 -2.11
N ASN A 38 -5.44 15.90 -1.68
CA ASN A 38 -6.63 16.76 -1.70
C ASN A 38 -7.83 16.16 -0.93
N VAL A 39 -7.55 15.48 0.19
CA VAL A 39 -8.58 14.89 1.04
C VAL A 39 -9.04 15.89 2.08
N ASP A 40 -10.31 16.27 2.00
CA ASP A 40 -10.96 17.23 2.90
C ASP A 40 -11.91 16.53 3.87
N PHE A 41 -11.82 16.86 5.15
CA PHE A 41 -12.67 16.37 6.23
C PHE A 41 -13.73 17.41 6.59
N VAL A 42 -14.99 17.10 6.27
CA VAL A 42 -16.14 17.95 6.62
C VAL A 42 -17.02 17.22 7.62
N SER A 43 -17.15 17.77 8.82
CA SER A 43 -18.05 17.24 9.84
C SER A 43 -19.47 17.75 9.62
N ASN A 44 -20.45 16.85 9.75
CA ASN A 44 -21.87 17.18 9.66
C ASN A 44 -22.55 17.33 11.02
N ASP A 45 -21.97 16.74 12.07
CA ASP A 45 -22.53 16.69 13.43
C ASP A 45 -21.68 17.46 14.46
N GLY A 46 -20.51 17.96 14.07
CA GLY A 46 -19.56 18.64 14.93
C GLY A 46 -18.75 17.72 15.84
N LEU A 47 -18.80 16.40 15.62
CA LEU A 47 -18.11 15.39 16.43
C LEU A 47 -17.02 14.68 15.62
N ASP A 48 -17.35 14.25 14.40
CA ASP A 48 -16.43 13.55 13.53
C ASP A 48 -16.60 13.93 12.05
N ALA A 49 -15.59 13.58 11.26
CA ALA A 49 -15.66 13.60 9.81
C ALA A 49 -15.05 12.30 9.27
N ARG A 50 -15.61 11.79 8.17
CA ARG A 50 -15.16 10.53 7.56
C ARG A 50 -14.90 10.73 6.09
N VAL A 51 -13.84 10.08 5.62
CA VAL A 51 -13.53 9.96 4.19
C VAL A 51 -13.35 8.49 3.86
N THR A 52 -13.90 8.07 2.72
CA THR A 52 -13.73 6.71 2.19
C THR A 52 -12.71 6.78 1.06
N ILE A 53 -11.65 5.98 1.19
CA ILE A 53 -10.56 5.87 0.24
C ILE A 53 -10.66 4.46 -0.37
N PRO A 54 -11.20 4.31 -1.59
CA PRO A 54 -11.24 3.02 -2.26
C PRO A 54 -9.85 2.62 -2.71
N VAL A 55 -9.48 1.35 -2.54
CA VAL A 55 -8.25 0.81 -3.14
C VAL A 55 -8.38 0.84 -4.68
N PRO A 56 -7.37 1.33 -5.41
CA PRO A 56 -7.36 1.30 -6.87
C PRO A 56 -7.58 -0.12 -7.41
N ASN A 57 -8.41 -0.26 -8.44
CA ASN A 57 -8.68 -1.55 -9.10
C ASN A 57 -7.44 -2.21 -9.76
N THR A 58 -6.33 -1.48 -9.85
CA THR A 58 -5.03 -1.99 -10.31
C THR A 58 -4.26 -2.71 -9.21
N ILE A 59 -4.75 -2.72 -7.96
CA ILE A 59 -4.18 -3.43 -6.83
C ILE A 59 -5.15 -4.56 -6.48
N GLU A 60 -4.69 -5.79 -6.59
CA GLU A 60 -5.41 -6.96 -6.10
C GLU A 60 -5.29 -7.02 -4.57
N VAL A 61 -6.38 -7.37 -3.90
CA VAL A 61 -6.45 -7.43 -2.43
C VAL A 61 -7.13 -8.72 -2.03
N PHE A 62 -6.49 -9.49 -1.17
CA PHE A 62 -6.98 -10.75 -0.63
C PHE A 62 -7.54 -10.57 0.80
N GLU A 63 -8.28 -11.57 1.29
CA GLU A 63 -8.96 -11.49 2.61
C GLU A 63 -7.97 -11.34 3.78
N GLN A 64 -6.78 -11.87 3.59
CA GLN A 64 -5.69 -11.86 4.56
C GLN A 64 -4.92 -10.55 4.52
N ASP A 65 -5.07 -9.72 3.48
CA ASP A 65 -4.27 -8.52 3.32
C ASP A 65 -4.71 -7.42 4.29
N VAL A 66 -3.75 -6.57 4.67
CA VAL A 66 -4.01 -5.46 5.60
C VAL A 66 -3.37 -4.16 5.09
N PRO A 67 -4.08 -3.02 5.19
CA PRO A 67 -3.50 -1.73 4.86
C PRO A 67 -2.70 -1.16 6.03
N LEU A 68 -1.50 -0.65 5.76
CA LEU A 68 -0.88 0.40 6.57
C LEU A 68 -1.27 1.76 6.00
N VAL A 69 -1.81 2.62 6.85
CA VAL A 69 -2.25 3.96 6.45
C VAL A 69 -1.35 4.98 7.12
N TYR A 70 -0.82 5.90 6.32
CA TYR A 70 0.00 7.02 6.77
C TYR A 70 -0.64 8.33 6.32
N VAL A 71 -0.46 9.37 7.12
CA VAL A 71 -0.81 10.75 6.79
C VAL A 71 0.46 11.60 6.78
N VAL A 72 0.50 12.65 5.97
CA VAL A 72 1.51 13.70 6.13
C VAL A 72 1.17 14.51 7.37
N ASP A 73 2.02 14.45 8.40
CA ASP A 73 1.86 15.24 9.63
C ASP A 73 2.11 16.72 9.30
N PRO A 74 1.08 17.59 9.40
CA PRO A 74 1.23 19.00 9.04
C PRO A 74 2.14 19.77 10.00
N VAL A 75 2.22 19.36 11.27
CA VAL A 75 3.03 20.03 12.31
C VAL A 75 4.50 19.66 12.12
N ALA A 76 4.82 18.37 12.11
CA ALA A 76 6.20 17.94 11.93
C ALA A 76 6.75 18.30 10.55
N THR A 77 5.91 18.33 9.50
CA THR A 77 6.32 18.81 8.18
C THR A 77 6.68 20.29 8.20
N ALA A 78 5.90 21.13 8.89
CA ALA A 78 6.20 22.55 9.03
C ALA A 78 7.49 22.80 9.83
N ASP A 79 7.73 22.00 10.88
CA ASP A 79 8.89 22.15 11.75
C ASP A 79 10.20 21.69 11.09
N THR A 80 10.15 20.62 10.29
CA THR A 80 11.33 20.02 9.65
C THR A 80 11.60 20.57 8.25
N GLY A 81 10.59 21.16 7.60
CA GLY A 81 10.66 21.58 6.20
C GLY A 81 10.69 20.43 5.19
N SER A 82 10.43 19.20 5.63
CA SER A 82 10.35 17.99 4.81
C SER A 82 9.04 17.26 5.10
N GLU A 83 8.49 16.52 4.15
CA GLU A 83 7.28 15.72 4.39
C GLU A 83 7.54 14.65 5.46
N VAL A 84 6.81 14.74 6.57
CA VAL A 84 6.85 13.77 7.65
C VAL A 84 5.64 12.87 7.53
N TRP A 85 5.87 11.58 7.30
CA TRP A 85 4.83 10.56 7.21
C TRP A 85 4.61 9.91 8.58
N GLU A 86 3.40 10.01 9.10
CA GLU A 86 3.02 9.43 10.38
C GLU A 86 2.02 8.29 10.18
N GLN A 87 2.28 7.16 10.82
CA GLN A 87 1.41 5.98 10.74
C GLN A 87 0.15 6.19 11.57
N LEU A 88 -1.00 5.79 11.03
CA LEU A 88 -2.28 5.86 11.72
C LEU A 88 -2.56 4.60 12.58
N PRO A 89 -3.29 4.72 13.70
CA PRO A 89 -3.89 5.95 14.23
C PRO A 89 -2.87 6.92 14.84
N ALA A 90 -3.07 8.21 14.60
CA ALA A 90 -2.23 9.29 15.11
C ALA A 90 -3.09 10.28 15.91
N THR A 91 -2.59 10.76 17.04
CA THR A 91 -3.30 11.71 17.92
C THR A 91 -2.43 12.93 18.18
N TYR A 92 -2.97 14.11 17.88
CA TYR A 92 -2.33 15.40 18.06
C TYR A 92 -2.96 16.14 19.24
N PHE A 93 -2.10 16.67 20.11
CA PHE A 93 -2.49 17.52 21.24
C PHE A 93 -2.15 18.95 20.89
N LEU A 94 -3.18 19.78 20.76
CA LEU A 94 -3.07 21.17 20.34
C LEU A 94 -3.28 22.11 21.54
N ASP A 95 -2.98 23.38 21.33
CA ASP A 95 -3.17 24.42 22.33
C ASP A 95 -4.61 24.46 22.85
N GLY A 96 -4.76 24.84 24.13
CA GLY A 96 -6.08 24.90 24.77
C GLY A 96 -6.69 23.55 25.12
N GLY A 97 -5.95 22.44 24.98
CA GLY A 97 -6.44 21.09 25.31
C GLY A 97 -7.30 20.46 24.21
N LEU A 98 -7.27 21.04 23.01
CA LEU A 98 -7.89 20.47 21.82
C LEU A 98 -7.12 19.22 21.39
N THR A 99 -7.83 18.13 21.12
CA THR A 99 -7.25 16.86 20.66
C THR A 99 -7.81 16.51 19.30
N VAL A 100 -6.96 16.06 18.39
CA VAL A 100 -7.34 15.63 17.03
C VAL A 100 -6.79 14.24 16.79
N GLN A 101 -7.61 13.32 16.30
CA GLN A 101 -7.18 11.95 16.01
C GLN A 101 -7.65 11.51 14.63
N TYR A 102 -6.72 10.95 13.84
CA TYR A 102 -7.09 10.16 12.66
C TYR A 102 -7.12 8.68 13.05
N ARG A 103 -8.25 8.02 12.81
CA ARG A 103 -8.41 6.58 13.00
C ARG A 103 -8.72 5.90 11.66
N PRO A 104 -7.91 4.92 11.22
CA PRO A 104 -8.21 4.15 10.04
C PRO A 104 -9.14 2.97 10.38
N THR A 105 -9.96 2.56 9.43
CA THR A 105 -10.77 1.35 9.47
C THR A 105 -10.77 0.74 8.09
N PHE A 106 -10.47 -0.55 8.01
CA PHE A 106 -10.45 -1.28 6.74
C PHE A 106 -11.72 -2.13 6.60
N ILE A 107 -12.36 -2.05 5.43
CA ILE A 107 -13.52 -2.86 5.08
C ILE A 107 -13.11 -3.77 3.93
N PHE A 108 -13.22 -5.08 4.17
CA PHE A 108 -13.03 -6.11 3.17
C PHE A 108 -14.34 -6.87 2.93
N ASP A 109 -14.81 -6.91 1.69
CA ASP A 109 -15.91 -7.76 1.23
C ASP A 109 -15.63 -8.23 -0.20
N ALA A 110 -15.03 -9.41 -0.33
CA ALA A 110 -14.73 -10.02 -1.62
C ALA A 110 -15.98 -10.27 -2.49
N GLN A 111 -17.14 -10.54 -1.89
CA GLN A 111 -18.36 -10.83 -2.65
C GLN A 111 -18.92 -9.58 -3.32
N ARG A 112 -18.73 -8.42 -2.67
CA ARG A 112 -19.17 -7.11 -3.17
C ARG A 112 -18.06 -6.32 -3.86
N GLY A 113 -16.83 -6.81 -3.82
CA GLY A 113 -15.65 -6.11 -4.37
C GLY A 113 -15.32 -4.82 -3.62
N ILE A 114 -15.54 -4.80 -2.31
CA ILE A 114 -15.28 -3.62 -1.45
C ILE A 114 -13.98 -3.84 -0.70
N PHE A 115 -13.03 -2.93 -0.90
CA PHE A 115 -11.71 -2.92 -0.27
C PHE A 115 -11.40 -1.47 0.16
N ASP A 116 -12.24 -0.94 1.04
CA ASP A 116 -12.24 0.50 1.35
C ASP A 116 -11.50 0.77 2.65
N ILE A 117 -10.69 1.83 2.65
CA ILE A 117 -10.11 2.42 3.87
C ILE A 117 -10.99 3.61 4.25
N ILE A 118 -11.63 3.55 5.41
CA ILE A 118 -12.28 4.69 6.02
C ILE A 118 -11.31 5.35 6.98
N VAL A 119 -10.98 6.62 6.75
CA VAL A 119 -10.29 7.43 7.75
C VAL A 119 -11.33 8.30 8.45
N THR A 120 -11.43 8.15 9.77
CA THR A 120 -12.25 9.02 10.62
C THR A 120 -11.35 10.04 11.29
N LEU A 121 -11.63 11.31 11.11
CA LEU A 121 -11.06 12.41 11.89
C LEU A 121 -12.01 12.72 13.04
N GLU A 122 -11.49 12.71 14.26
CA GLU A 122 -12.27 12.94 15.47
C GLU A 122 -11.59 13.99 16.35
N SER A 123 -12.41 14.73 17.10
CA SER A 123 -11.92 15.71 18.05
C SER A 123 -12.88 15.87 19.22
N ASN A 124 -12.37 16.37 20.35
CA ASN A 124 -13.20 16.79 21.47
C ASN A 124 -13.96 18.11 21.19
N ASP A 125 -13.55 18.89 20.19
CA ASP A 125 -14.28 20.04 19.64
C ASP A 125 -13.96 20.19 18.15
N PHE A 126 -14.76 19.56 17.28
CA PHE A 126 -14.46 19.53 15.84
C PHE A 126 -14.50 20.92 15.20
N VAL A 127 -15.34 21.83 15.72
CA VAL A 127 -15.48 23.19 15.17
C VAL A 127 -14.20 24.01 15.38
N ALA A 128 -13.42 23.68 16.42
CA ALA A 128 -12.15 24.32 16.71
C ALA A 128 -10.95 23.68 15.97
N VAL A 129 -11.16 22.60 15.20
CA VAL A 129 -10.07 21.90 14.50
C VAL A 129 -9.50 22.81 13.40
N PRO A 130 -8.18 23.08 13.38
CA PRO A 130 -7.56 23.88 12.35
C PRO A 130 -7.64 23.24 10.97
N ASN A 131 -7.71 24.09 9.93
CA ASN A 131 -7.69 23.64 8.53
C ASN A 131 -6.46 22.80 8.15
N THR A 132 -5.35 22.91 8.90
CA THR A 132 -4.15 22.09 8.68
C THR A 132 -4.40 20.60 8.91
N PHE A 133 -5.41 20.23 9.69
CA PHE A 133 -5.81 18.85 9.93
C PHE A 133 -7.03 18.42 9.10
N THR A 134 -7.84 19.36 8.63
CA THR A 134 -9.07 19.03 7.89
C THR A 134 -8.91 19.11 6.39
N GLN A 135 -8.07 20.02 5.86
CA GLN A 135 -8.06 20.33 4.42
C GLN A 135 -6.78 19.89 3.73
N ASN A 136 -6.90 19.44 2.47
CA ASN A 136 -5.80 19.00 1.61
C ASN A 136 -4.88 17.97 2.27
N GLN A 137 -5.46 17.03 3.02
CA GLN A 137 -4.70 15.96 3.65
C GLN A 137 -4.17 15.01 2.56
N ILE A 138 -2.98 14.48 2.80
CA ILE A 138 -2.33 13.51 1.91
C ILE A 138 -2.15 12.21 2.69
N PHE A 139 -2.65 11.12 2.11
CA PHE A 139 -2.49 9.78 2.68
C PHE A 139 -1.65 8.90 1.77
N ARG A 140 -0.82 8.07 2.39
CA ARG A 140 -0.10 6.97 1.73
C ARG A 140 -0.60 5.67 2.33
N ILE A 141 -1.02 4.77 1.47
CA ILE A 141 -1.56 3.47 1.85
C ILE A 141 -0.67 2.38 1.25
N VAL A 142 -0.25 1.45 2.10
CA VAL A 142 0.50 0.25 1.70
C VAL A 142 -0.37 -0.96 1.99
N ILE A 143 -0.77 -1.69 0.94
CA ILE A 143 -1.46 -2.97 1.08
C ILE A 143 -0.38 -4.04 1.30
N ILE A 144 -0.38 -4.64 2.49
CA ILE A 144 0.55 -5.70 2.85
C ILE A 144 -0.10 -7.05 2.54
N PRO A 145 0.50 -7.83 1.63
CA PRO A 145 0.07 -9.20 1.40
C PRO A 145 0.34 -10.05 2.65
N SER A 146 -0.61 -10.90 3.03
CA SER A 146 -0.37 -11.84 4.14
C SER A 146 -0.79 -13.28 3.87
N ASP A 147 -1.20 -13.59 2.65
CA ASP A 147 -1.68 -14.93 2.31
C ASP A 147 -0.55 -15.96 2.07
N PHE A 148 0.68 -15.51 1.80
CA PHE A 148 1.81 -16.39 1.46
C PHE A 148 1.98 -17.59 2.40
N ALA A 149 2.02 -17.37 3.72
CA ALA A 149 2.22 -18.44 4.69
C ALA A 149 1.01 -19.39 4.78
N ALA A 150 -0.20 -18.87 4.58
CA ALA A 150 -1.42 -19.67 4.58
C ALA A 150 -1.54 -20.55 3.32
N GLN A 151 -1.13 -20.02 2.16
CA GLN A 151 -1.07 -20.77 0.92
C GLN A 151 0.07 -21.80 0.87
N ASN A 152 1.11 -21.62 1.69
CA ASN A 152 2.30 -22.46 1.67
C ASN A 152 2.58 -23.18 3.02
N PRO A 153 1.65 -24.00 3.54
CA PRO A 153 1.74 -24.59 4.88
C PRO A 153 2.90 -25.59 5.07
N ASN A 154 3.52 -26.04 3.98
CA ASN A 154 4.60 -27.02 4.00
C ASN A 154 6.00 -26.39 3.90
N ILE A 155 6.10 -25.06 3.76
CA ILE A 155 7.39 -24.38 3.73
C ILE A 155 7.95 -24.28 5.15
N ASP A 156 9.22 -24.64 5.32
CA ASP A 156 9.95 -24.32 6.53
C ASP A 156 10.34 -22.83 6.52
N LEU A 157 9.54 -21.99 7.18
CA LEU A 157 9.78 -20.55 7.30
C LEU A 157 11.09 -20.21 8.05
N SER A 158 11.73 -21.18 8.72
CA SER A 158 13.05 -20.99 9.32
C SER A 158 14.21 -21.24 8.34
N ASN A 159 13.92 -21.82 7.16
CA ASN A 159 14.87 -22.08 6.11
C ASN A 159 14.79 -21.00 5.03
N LEU A 160 15.80 -20.10 5.03
CA LEU A 160 15.87 -19.00 4.08
C LEU A 160 15.83 -19.47 2.63
N ASP A 161 16.50 -20.55 2.26
CA ASP A 161 16.55 -21.05 0.88
C ASP A 161 15.17 -21.50 0.39
N GLN A 162 14.37 -22.13 1.27
CA GLN A 162 13.00 -22.53 0.94
C GLN A 162 12.09 -21.32 0.76
N VAL A 163 12.20 -20.32 1.64
CA VAL A 163 11.42 -19.08 1.54
C VAL A 163 11.79 -18.32 0.26
N GLN A 164 13.08 -18.16 -0.03
CA GLN A 164 13.55 -17.48 -1.25
C GLN A 164 13.03 -18.17 -2.52
N SER A 165 13.13 -19.50 -2.58
CA SER A 165 12.66 -20.27 -3.73
C SER A 165 11.15 -20.15 -3.92
N ALA A 166 10.38 -20.18 -2.84
CA ALA A 166 8.93 -20.09 -2.91
C ALA A 166 8.42 -18.68 -3.25
N LEU A 167 9.20 -17.65 -2.90
CA LEU A 167 8.94 -16.26 -3.21
C LEU A 167 9.56 -15.79 -4.53
N ASN A 168 10.20 -16.70 -5.28
CA ASN A 168 10.92 -16.39 -6.52
C ASN A 168 11.87 -15.18 -6.38
N LEU A 169 12.57 -15.08 -5.24
CA LEU A 169 13.47 -13.97 -4.97
C LEU A 169 14.84 -14.23 -5.61
N GLU A 170 15.28 -13.34 -6.49
CA GLU A 170 16.61 -13.36 -7.09
C GLU A 170 17.55 -12.40 -6.34
N PHE A 171 18.72 -12.90 -5.90
CA PHE A 171 19.77 -12.11 -5.25
C PHE A 171 21.16 -12.43 -5.83
#